data_AF-A0A4V1ZVL5-F1
#
_entry.id   AF-A0A4V1ZVL5-F1
#
_cell.length_a   1.000
_cell.length_b   1.000
_cell.length_c   1.000
_cell.angle_alpha   90.00
_cell.angle_beta   90.00
_cell.angle_gamma   90.00
#
_symmetry.space_group_name_H-M   'P 1'
#
loop_
_entity.id
_entity.type
_entity.pdbx_description
1 polymer ?
#
loop_
_entity_poly.entity_id
_entity_poly.type
_entity_poly.pdbx_seq_one_letter_code
_entity_poly.pdbx_strand_id
1 'polypeptide(L)'
;MRATRIFLIILFLPVLFYGCKSRKHQLKGQPGEVVQPAASISQKYSEMMSVEESQISNGRLYTFIDQWLGTPYRFGGLDKDGIDCSGFALLL
;
A
#
# COMPACT_ATOMS: atom_id res chain seq x y z
N MET A 1 -12.64 -15.31 -47.12
CA MET A 1 -13.23 -15.58 -45.78
C MET A 1 -12.21 -16.06 -44.74
N ARG A 2 -11.34 -17.04 -45.02
CA ARG A 2 -10.32 -17.52 -44.05
C ARG A 2 -9.24 -16.47 -43.73
N ALA A 3 -8.71 -15.77 -44.74
CA ALA A 3 -7.70 -14.71 -44.56
C ALA A 3 -8.24 -13.50 -43.78
N THR A 4 -9.50 -13.11 -44.01
CA THR A 4 -10.17 -12.00 -43.32
C THR A 4 -10.37 -12.28 -41.83
N ARG A 5 -10.65 -13.53 -41.46
CA ARG A 5 -10.75 -13.98 -40.06
C ARG A 5 -9.39 -14.00 -39.36
N ILE A 6 -8.33 -14.43 -40.06
CA ILE A 6 -6.95 -14.40 -39.52
C ILE A 6 -6.50 -12.96 -39.27
N PHE A 7 -6.80 -12.04 -40.19
CA PHE A 7 -6.47 -10.63 -40.04
C PHE A 7 -7.17 -9.97 -38.85
N LEU A 8 -8.45 -10.32 -38.62
CA LEU A 8 -9.20 -9.87 -37.43
C LEU A 8 -8.62 -10.42 -36.12
N ILE A 9 -8.17 -11.67 -36.09
CA ILE A 9 -7.54 -12.26 -34.90
C ILE A 9 -6.22 -11.52 -34.58
N ILE A 10 -5.37 -11.26 -35.59
CA ILE A 10 -4.09 -10.56 -35.40
C ILE A 10 -4.30 -9.11 -34.93
N LEU A 11 -5.37 -8.43 -35.38
CA LEU A 11 -5.69 -7.07 -34.95
C LEU A 11 -6.15 -6.99 -33.48
N PHE A 12 -6.87 -8.00 -32.98
CA PHE A 12 -7.40 -8.03 -31.61
C PHE A 12 -6.52 -8.78 -30.60
N LEU A 13 -5.58 -9.61 -31.06
CA LEU A 13 -4.62 -10.34 -30.22
C LEU A 13 -3.78 -9.44 -29.27
N PRO A 14 -3.29 -8.24 -29.67
CA PRO A 14 -2.50 -7.40 -28.77
C PRO A 14 -3.33 -6.74 -27.65
N VAL A 15 -4.66 -6.68 -27.77
CA VAL A 15 -5.54 -6.17 -26.71
C VAL A 15 -5.59 -7.13 -25.51
N LEU A 16 -5.38 -8.43 -25.76
CA LEU A 16 -5.31 -9.46 -24.71
C LEU A 16 -3.99 -9.45 -23.93
N PHE A 17 -2.95 -8.78 -24.45
CA PHE A 17 -1.63 -8.67 -23.81
C PHE A 17 -1.37 -7.30 -23.19
N TYR A 18 -2.41 -6.48 -22.99
CA TYR A 18 -2.27 -5.25 -22.18
C TYR A 18 -1.98 -5.64 -20.73
N GLY A 19 -0.69 -5.73 -20.38
CA GLY A 19 -0.23 -6.06 -19.04
C GLY A 19 -0.62 -4.99 -18.03
N CYS A 20 -0.99 -5.42 -16.82
CA CYS A 20 -1.18 -4.53 -15.69
C CYS A 20 0.17 -3.91 -15.26
N LYS A 21 0.25 -2.58 -15.23
CA LYS A 21 1.37 -1.86 -14.62
C LYS A 21 1.28 -1.97 -13.10
N SER A 22 2.30 -2.54 -12.44
CA SER A 22 2.37 -2.53 -10.98
C SER A 22 2.46 -1.08 -10.48
N ARG A 23 1.50 -0.68 -9.62
CA ARG A 23 1.55 0.61 -8.92
C ARG A 23 2.48 0.45 -7.71
N LYS A 24 3.65 1.08 -7.75
CA LYS A 24 4.47 1.24 -6.56
C LYS A 24 3.82 2.30 -5.66
N HIS A 25 3.27 1.89 -4.53
CA HIS A 25 2.99 2.82 -3.44
C HIS A 25 4.26 2.89 -2.60
N GLN A 26 4.81 4.08 -2.45
CA GLN A 26 5.90 4.33 -1.51
C GLN A 26 5.45 5.44 -0.59
N LEU A 27 5.75 5.28 0.70
CA LEU A 27 5.66 6.39 1.64
C LEU A 27 6.45 7.59 1.11
N LYS A 28 5.93 8.80 1.38
CA LYS A 28 6.58 10.05 0.97
C LYS A 28 7.98 10.16 1.62
N GLY A 29 8.95 10.66 0.85
CA GLY A 29 10.31 11.02 1.28
C GLY A 29 11.37 9.99 0.88
N GLN A 30 12.60 10.10 1.43
CA GLN A 30 13.72 9.27 1.00
C GLN A 30 13.70 7.88 1.68
N PRO A 31 14.04 6.79 0.98
CA PRO A 31 14.22 5.48 1.60
C PRO A 31 15.26 5.52 2.72
N GLY A 32 14.92 4.98 3.90
CA GLY A 32 15.82 4.87 5.05
C GLY A 32 15.92 6.11 5.95
N GLU A 33 15.34 7.24 5.55
CA GLU A 33 15.29 8.43 6.41
C GLU A 33 14.24 8.24 7.53
N VAL A 34 14.60 8.52 8.77
CA VAL A 34 13.70 8.47 9.92
C VAL A 34 13.39 9.91 10.35
N VAL A 35 12.10 10.25 10.39
CA VAL A 35 11.59 11.57 10.80
C VAL A 35 10.90 11.43 12.13
N GLN A 36 11.05 12.41 13.02
CA GLN A 36 10.38 12.40 14.33
C GLN A 36 8.85 12.39 14.18
N PRO A 37 8.11 11.62 14.99
CA PRO A 37 6.66 11.66 15.00
C PRO A 37 6.12 12.98 15.57
N ALA A 38 4.87 13.29 15.24
CA ALA A 38 4.10 14.28 16.00
C ALA A 38 3.85 13.77 17.42
N ALA A 39 3.83 14.68 18.41
CA ALA A 39 3.62 14.33 19.81
C ALA A 39 2.32 13.53 20.06
N SER A 40 1.25 13.86 19.33
CA SER A 40 -0.02 13.11 19.43
C SER A 40 0.11 11.66 18.97
N ILE A 41 0.95 11.39 17.98
CA ILE A 41 1.22 10.05 17.47
C ILE A 41 2.12 9.30 18.45
N SER A 42 3.21 9.91 18.92
CA SER A 42 4.11 9.25 19.89
C SER A 42 3.37 8.87 21.17
N GLN A 43 2.57 9.78 21.74
CA GLN A 43 1.78 9.54 22.95
C GLN A 43 0.74 8.43 22.78
N LYS A 44 -0.03 8.47 21.69
CA LYS A 44 -1.06 7.46 21.41
C LYS A 44 -0.49 6.05 21.35
N TYR A 45 0.61 5.88 20.62
CA TYR A 45 1.21 4.55 20.42
C TYR A 45 2.07 4.10 21.60
N SER A 46 2.72 5.02 22.32
CA SER A 46 3.44 4.69 23.54
C SER A 46 2.51 4.17 24.63
N GLU A 47 1.35 4.81 24.81
CA GLU A 47 0.31 4.37 25.74
C GLU A 47 -0.28 3.03 25.32
N MET A 48 -0.65 2.88 24.04
CA MET A 48 -1.25 1.64 23.53
C MET A 48 -0.32 0.43 23.66
N MET A 49 0.99 0.62 23.52
CA MET A 49 1.99 -0.45 23.57
C MET A 49 2.66 -0.59 24.95
N SER A 50 2.33 0.28 25.92
CA SER A 50 2.98 0.34 27.23
C SER A 50 4.51 0.49 27.13
N VAL A 51 4.98 1.41 26.28
CA VAL A 51 6.41 1.73 26.10
C VAL A 51 6.65 3.22 26.31
N GLU A 52 7.92 3.61 26.48
CA GLU A 52 8.31 5.02 26.56
C GLU A 52 8.05 5.75 25.23
N GLU A 53 7.62 7.02 25.29
CA GLU A 53 7.39 7.85 24.09
C GLU A 53 8.62 7.92 23.17
N SER A 54 9.83 7.90 23.76
CA SER A 54 11.10 7.92 23.02
C SER A 54 11.33 6.69 22.12
N GLN A 55 10.63 5.59 22.39
CA GLN A 55 10.69 4.38 21.55
C GLN A 55 9.84 4.51 20.28
N ILE A 56 8.93 5.48 20.23
CA ILE A 56 8.15 5.81 19.04
C ILE A 56 8.96 6.82 18.22
N SER A 57 9.87 6.33 17.38
CA SER A 57 10.85 7.19 16.70
C SER A 57 10.61 7.39 15.20
N ASN A 58 9.91 6.45 14.53
CA ASN A 58 9.66 6.50 13.09
C ASN A 58 8.31 7.15 12.78
N GLY A 59 8.28 8.48 12.68
CA GLY A 59 7.06 9.25 12.46
C GLY A 59 6.29 8.90 11.21
N ARG A 60 6.98 8.54 10.11
CA ARG A 60 6.31 8.12 8.87
C ARG A 60 5.61 6.78 9.03
N LEU A 61 6.27 5.81 9.65
CA LEU A 61 5.69 4.50 9.93
C LEU A 61 4.46 4.64 10.83
N TYR A 62 4.58 5.34 11.94
CA TYR A 62 3.45 5.47 12.88
C TYR A 62 2.30 6.31 12.30
N THR A 63 2.58 7.31 11.47
CA THR A 63 1.52 8.02 10.73
C THR A 63 0.82 7.10 9.72
N PHE A 64 1.56 6.22 9.04
CA PHE A 64 0.96 5.22 8.17
C PHE A 64 0.08 4.25 8.95
N ILE A 65 0.57 3.70 10.05
CA ILE A 65 -0.22 2.83 10.94
C ILE A 65 -1.49 3.56 11.38
N ASP A 66 -1.39 4.82 11.81
CA ASP A 66 -2.53 5.63 12.26
C ASP A 66 -3.61 5.79 11.20
N GLN A 67 -3.20 6.04 9.95
CA GLN A 67 -4.15 6.14 8.83
C GLN A 67 -4.88 4.82 8.56
N TRP A 68 -4.24 3.68 8.79
CA TRP A 68 -4.77 2.35 8.45
C TRP A 68 -5.42 1.61 9.63
N LEU A 69 -5.16 2.04 10.85
CA LEU A 69 -5.75 1.44 12.04
C LEU A 69 -7.27 1.50 11.97
N GLY A 70 -7.93 0.36 12.19
CA GLY A 70 -9.38 0.21 12.09
C GLY A 70 -9.90 -0.13 10.69
N THR A 71 -9.05 -0.19 9.66
CA THR A 71 -9.44 -0.72 8.34
C THR A 71 -9.84 -2.19 8.48
N PRO A 72 -11.01 -2.64 7.98
CA PRO A 72 -11.41 -4.04 8.04
C PRO A 72 -10.42 -4.95 7.32
N TYR A 73 -10.27 -6.18 7.82
CA TYR A 73 -9.52 -7.19 7.08
C TYR A 73 -10.31 -7.63 5.85
N ARG A 74 -9.65 -7.71 4.69
CA ARG A 74 -10.22 -8.31 3.47
C ARG A 74 -9.12 -8.98 2.66
N PHE A 75 -9.25 -10.30 2.42
CA PHE A 75 -8.30 -11.06 1.62
C PHE A 75 -8.14 -10.47 0.21
N GLY A 76 -6.91 -10.19 -0.22
CA GLY A 76 -6.59 -9.50 -1.47
C GLY A 76 -6.90 -7.99 -1.46
N GLY A 77 -7.24 -7.43 -0.30
CA GLY A 77 -7.61 -6.03 -0.15
C GLY A 77 -6.42 -5.07 -0.25
N LEU A 78 -6.64 -3.90 -0.86
CA LEU A 78 -5.60 -2.90 -1.15
C LEU A 78 -6.07 -1.46 -0.88
N ASP A 79 -7.15 -1.27 -0.13
CA ASP A 79 -7.78 0.04 0.13
C ASP A 79 -8.47 0.09 1.50
N LYS A 80 -9.11 1.23 1.81
CA LYS A 80 -9.76 1.50 3.10
C LYS A 80 -11.08 0.76 3.31
N ASP A 81 -11.66 0.14 2.28
CA ASP A 81 -12.82 -0.73 2.44
C ASP A 81 -12.42 -2.14 2.90
N GLY A 82 -11.13 -2.47 2.77
CA GLY A 82 -10.54 -3.63 3.40
C GLY A 82 -9.15 -3.96 2.85
N ILE A 83 -8.28 -4.43 3.74
CA ILE A 83 -6.88 -4.72 3.45
C ILE A 83 -6.44 -6.05 4.09
N ASP A 84 -5.51 -6.77 3.45
CA ASP A 84 -4.84 -7.90 4.10
C ASP A 84 -3.39 -7.57 4.49
N CYS A 85 -2.72 -8.51 5.15
CA CYS A 85 -1.35 -8.32 5.62
C CYS A 85 -0.36 -8.03 4.48
N SER A 86 -0.53 -8.71 3.34
CA SER A 86 0.35 -8.54 2.18
C SER A 86 0.10 -7.22 1.45
N GLY A 87 -1.17 -6.80 1.37
CA GLY A 87 -1.59 -5.51 0.86
C GLY A 87 -1.09 -4.37 1.73
N PHE A 88 -1.16 -4.51 3.05
CA PHE A 88 -0.61 -3.52 3.98
C PHE A 88 0.89 -3.35 3.79
N ALA A 89 1.64 -4.45 3.73
CA ALA A 89 3.08 -4.43 3.49
C ALA A 89 3.45 -3.90 2.09
N LEU A 90 2.60 -4.12 1.07
CA LEU A 90 2.81 -3.58 -0.27
C LEU A 90 2.65 -2.05 -0.34
N LEU A 91 1.79 -1.47 0.51
CA LEU A 91 1.49 -0.04 0.52
C LEU A 91 2.40 0.77 1.46
N LEU A 92 3.15 0.08 2.33
CA LEU A 92 4.14 0.65 3.25
C LEU A 92 5.46 0.97 2.52
#